data_AF-A0A7C0W4P2-F1
#
_entry.id   AF-A0A7C0W4P2-F1
#
_cell.length_a   1.000
_cell.length_b   1.000
_cell.length_c   1.000
_cell.angle_alpha   90.00
_cell.angle_beta   90.00
_cell.angle_gamma   90.00
#
_symmetry.space_group_name_H-M   'P 1'
#
loop_
_entity.id
_entity.type
_entity.pdbx_description
1 polymer ?
#
loop_
_entity_poly.entity_id
_entity_poly.type
_entity_poly.pdbx_seq_one_letter_code
_entity_poly.pdbx_strand_id
1 'polypeptide(L)' 'IWNIFSFDQWGVELGKQLAKDILPELDDDREVKSHDSSTNGLINAFKEKKRGFFSDYET' A
#
# COMPACT_ATOMS: atom_id res chain seq x y z
N ILE A 1 20.73 -0.95 -31.49
CA ILE A 1 19.81 -2.06 -31.83
C ILE A 1 18.40 -1.82 -31.26
N TRP A 2 18.20 -1.53 -29.97
CA TRP A 2 16.84 -1.31 -29.43
C TRP A 2 16.39 0.13 -29.21
N ASN A 3 17.30 1.12 -29.34
CA ASN A 3 16.97 2.54 -29.15
C ASN A 3 16.24 2.83 -27.81
N ILE A 4 16.68 2.16 -26.76
CA ILE A 4 16.26 2.38 -25.37
C ILE A 4 17.41 2.99 -24.58
N PHE A 5 17.09 3.74 -23.52
CA PHE A 5 18.10 4.30 -22.62
C PHE A 5 18.47 3.28 -21.54
N SER A 6 19.49 2.46 -21.80
CA SER A 6 19.88 1.33 -20.94
C SER A 6 20.35 1.69 -19.52
N PHE A 7 20.51 2.97 -19.20
CA PHE A 7 20.94 3.45 -17.88
C PHE A 7 19.88 4.30 -17.17
N ASP A 8 18.69 4.46 -17.76
CA ASP A 8 17.60 5.13 -17.07
C ASP A 8 16.95 4.22 -16.02
N GLN A 9 16.19 4.81 -15.10
CA GLN A 9 15.53 4.10 -14.00
C GLN A 9 14.12 4.64 -13.72
N TRP A 10 13.48 5.33 -14.67
CA TRP A 10 12.19 6.00 -14.46
C TRP A 10 11.08 5.04 -14.02
N GLY A 11 11.13 3.77 -14.43
CA GLY A 11 10.13 2.76 -14.11
C GLY A 11 9.94 2.49 -12.60
N VAL A 12 10.86 2.93 -11.73
CA VAL A 12 10.74 2.72 -10.29
C VAL A 12 9.95 3.81 -9.56
N GLU A 13 9.75 4.97 -10.18
CA GLU A 13 9.31 6.17 -9.46
C GLU A 13 7.85 6.12 -9.04
N LEU A 14 6.97 5.63 -9.92
CA LEU A 14 5.54 5.55 -9.62
C LEU A 14 5.28 4.64 -8.40
N GLY A 15 5.96 3.49 -8.32
CA GLY A 15 5.84 2.60 -7.17
C GLY A 15 6.29 3.27 -5.86
N LYS A 16 7.37 4.06 -5.91
CA LYS A 16 7.85 4.82 -4.74
C LYS A 16 6.85 5.90 -4.30
N GLN A 17 6.19 6.57 -5.25
CA GLN A 17 5.17 7.57 -4.95
C GLN A 17 3.94 6.93 -4.30
N LEU A 18 3.40 5.87 -4.92
CA LEU A 18 2.24 5.14 -4.38
C LEU A 18 2.51 4.58 -2.98
N ALA A 19 3.67 3.97 -2.76
CA ALA A 19 4.02 3.42 -1.45
C ALA A 19 4.11 4.50 -0.35
N LYS A 20 4.58 5.71 -0.70
CA LYS A 20 4.67 6.83 0.23
C LYS A 20 3.29 7.30 0.69
N ASP A 21 2.29 7.26 -0.18
CA ASP A 21 0.92 7.65 0.13
C ASP A 21 0.17 6.55 0.90
N ILE A 22 0.39 5.28 0.54
CA ILE A 22 -0.27 4.13 1.20
C ILE A 22 0.27 3.89 2.62
N LEU A 23 1.57 4.09 2.85
CA LEU A 23 2.19 3.80 4.15
C LEU A 23 1.46 4.43 5.36
N PRO A 24 1.17 5.75 5.41
CA PRO A 24 0.44 6.34 6.54
C PRO A 24 -1.00 5.82 6.65
N GLU A 25 -1.60 5.38 5.55
CA GLU A 25 -2.94 4.79 5.60
C GLU A 25 -2.94 3.45 6.33
N LEU A 26 -1.84 2.68 6.36
CA LEU A 26 -1.76 1.38 7.06
C LEU A 26 -1.66 1.50 8.59
N ASP A 27 -1.29 2.66 9.11
CA ASP A 27 -1.15 2.91 10.55
C ASP A 27 -2.42 3.49 11.19
N ASP A 28 -3.33 4.02 10.37
CA ASP A 28 -4.63 4.52 10.80
C ASP A 28 -5.68 3.41 10.81
N ASP A 29 -6.62 3.44 11.75
CA ASP A 29 -7.73 2.48 11.84
C ASP A 29 -8.94 2.84 10.95
N ARG A 30 -8.93 4.02 10.30
CA ARG A 30 -10.03 4.45 9.42
C ARG A 30 -10.10 3.62 8.14
N GLU A 31 -11.32 3.36 7.67
CA GLU A 31 -11.57 2.72 6.38
C GLU A 31 -11.06 3.60 5.22
N VAL A 32 -10.33 3.00 4.28
CA VAL A 32 -9.75 3.68 3.11
C VAL A 32 -10.68 3.55 1.90
N LYS A 33 -10.92 4.67 1.21
CA LYS A 33 -11.78 4.78 0.00
C LYS A 33 -11.17 5.64 -1.12
N SER A 34 -9.92 6.07 -0.96
CA SER A 34 -9.22 7.03 -1.82
C SER A 34 -8.67 6.41 -3.11
N HIS A 35 -8.53 5.08 -3.18
CA HIS A 35 -7.89 4.37 -4.31
C HIS A 35 -8.92 3.59 -5.13
N ASP A 36 -8.45 2.81 -6.10
CA ASP A 36 -9.29 1.84 -6.78
C ASP A 36 -9.82 0.77 -5.81
N SER A 37 -10.86 0.05 -6.22
CA SER A 37 -11.56 -0.91 -5.36
C SER A 37 -10.68 -2.07 -4.90
N SER A 38 -9.69 -2.49 -5.70
CA SER A 38 -8.77 -3.56 -5.31
C SER A 38 -7.83 -3.09 -4.21
N THR A 39 -7.20 -1.93 -4.39
CA THR A 39 -6.28 -1.34 -3.39
C THR A 39 -7.00 -1.04 -2.07
N ASN A 40 -8.17 -0.41 -2.12
CA ASN A 40 -8.98 -0.16 -0.92
C ASN A 40 -9.35 -1.46 -0.19
N GLY A 41 -9.78 -2.48 -0.93
CA GLY A 41 -10.16 -3.77 -0.37
C GLY A 41 -9.00 -4.47 0.35
N LEU A 42 -7.81 -4.47 -0.26
CA LEU A 42 -6.61 -5.09 0.33
C LEU A 42 -6.12 -4.34 1.57
N ILE A 43 -6.12 -3.01 1.55
CA ILE A 43 -5.73 -2.19 2.71
C ILE A 43 -6.68 -2.45 3.89
N ASN A 44 -7.99 -2.41 3.65
CA ASN A 44 -8.97 -2.60 4.72
C ASN A 44 -8.95 -4.02 5.27
N ALA A 45 -8.78 -5.05 4.43
CA ALA A 45 -8.61 -6.43 4.87
C ALA A 45 -7.33 -6.63 5.72
N PHE A 46 -6.23 -5.98 5.33
CA PHE A 46 -5.00 -5.98 6.13
C PHE A 46 -5.22 -5.36 7.51
N LYS A 47 -5.88 -4.19 7.59
CA LYS A 47 -6.18 -3.51 8.86
C LYS A 47 -7.04 -4.36 9.78
N GLU A 48 -8.07 -5.01 9.24
CA GLU A 48 -8.93 -5.92 10.01
C GLU A 48 -8.13 -7.05 10.64
N LYS A 49 -7.26 -7.70 9.85
CA LYS A 49 -6.39 -8.77 10.32
C LYS A 49 -5.39 -8.28 11.37
N LYS A 50 -4.78 -7.10 11.17
CA LYS A 50 -3.85 -6.48 12.13
C LYS A 50 -4.54 -6.26 13.48
N ARG A 51 -5.75 -5.68 13.50
CA ARG A 51 -6.54 -5.45 14.71
C ARG A 51 -6.93 -6.76 15.42
N GLY A 52 -7.39 -7.76 14.66
CA GLY A 52 -7.72 -9.08 15.21
C GLY A 52 -6.52 -9.73 15.88
N PHE A 53 -5.36 -9.68 15.23
CA PHE A 53 -4.11 -10.21 15.78
C PHE A 53 -3.76 -9.58 17.13
N PHE A 54 -3.81 -8.25 17.27
CA PHE A 54 -3.50 -7.59 18.56
C PHE A 54 -4.55 -7.87 19.65
N SER A 55 -5.82 -8.00 19.28
CA SER A 55 -6.89 -8.35 20.23
C SER A 55 -6.67 -9.74 20.86
N ASP A 56 -6.07 -10.68 20.13
CA ASP A 56 -5.81 -12.03 20.63
C ASP A 56 -4.68 -12.10 21.69
N TYR A 57 -3.91 -11.01 21.89
CA TYR A 57 -2.84 -10.92 22.89
C TYR A 57 -3.19 -10.08 24.13
N GLU A 58 -4.33 -9.38 24.14
CA GLU A 58 -4.78 -8.55 25.27
C GLU A 58 -5.79 -9.26 26.19
N THR A 59 -6.16 -10.52 25.91
CA THR A 59 -6.95 -11.41 26.80
C THR A 59 -6.10 -12.44 27.53
#